data_AF-A0A2P5MSJ7-F1
#
_entry.id   AF-A0A2P5MSJ7-F1
#
_cell.length_a   1.000
_cell.length_b   1.000
_cell.length_c   1.000
_cell.angle_alpha   90.00
_cell.angle_beta   90.00
_cell.angle_gamma   90.00
#
_symmetry.space_group_name_H-M   'P 1'
#
loop_
_entity.id
_entity.type
_entity.pdbx_description
1 polymer ?
#
loop_
_entity_poly.entity_id
_entity_poly.type
_entity_poly.pdbx_seq_one_letter_code
_entity_poly.pdbx_strand_id
1 'polypeptide(L)'
;MFNNIENLPSFGIQKGGLGAIIDGLGNSFDQADLMIKLLRQAGYTANYQFGTLRMTGAQAGAWLGTDPANVYAANNLLANSGVPTSVVNIAGVDGVEFSHCWVLCNIGGTNYVFDPVQKTYTTKTKINLTTATGYNAATFLTRAKSGATVTADYVQNMNRANIRADLDTMTGNLVTWIKANNHAASMDDILGGRNIVQNDAATPLRQTAHPFLKSGSTITTWTSVPQAYKATMHTVYDTIDITFNTEDLAGKRLTLTFNGSNQGELRLDGTLLGTSTAQGVGTWNSVLFDIVHPYASWFADQYVWQQVWAGKPY
;
A
#
# COMPACT_ATOMS: atom_id res chain seq x y z
N MET A 1 6.37 -15.52 -1.22
CA MET A 1 6.57 -14.05 -1.16
C MET A 1 6.04 -13.37 -2.40
N PHE A 2 6.65 -13.51 -3.58
CA PHE A 2 6.13 -12.95 -4.84
C PHE A 2 4.63 -13.23 -5.06
N ASN A 3 4.21 -14.46 -4.79
CA ASN A 3 2.83 -14.93 -4.97
C ASN A 3 1.82 -14.41 -3.94
N ASN A 4 2.28 -13.85 -2.81
CA ASN A 4 1.45 -13.64 -1.61
C ASN A 4 1.41 -12.20 -1.12
N ILE A 5 2.25 -11.33 -1.67
CA ILE A 5 2.34 -9.92 -1.25
C ILE A 5 2.15 -9.08 -2.49
N GLU A 6 1.09 -8.30 -2.56
CA GLU A 6 0.75 -7.44 -3.68
C GLU A 6 1.60 -6.16 -3.69
N ASN A 7 1.82 -5.59 -4.88
CA ASN A 7 2.53 -4.33 -5.03
C ASN A 7 1.64 -3.16 -4.60
N LEU A 8 2.13 -2.37 -3.65
CA LEU A 8 1.58 -1.06 -3.33
C LEU A 8 2.68 -0.01 -3.58
N PRO A 9 2.68 0.69 -4.71
CA PRO A 9 3.72 1.66 -5.02
C PRO A 9 3.80 2.75 -3.94
N SER A 10 4.99 2.89 -3.37
CA SER A 10 5.46 4.04 -2.61
C SER A 10 6.98 4.01 -2.57
N PHE A 11 7.62 5.00 -1.97
CA PHE A 11 9.07 5.14 -1.97
C PHE A 11 9.69 4.99 -0.58
N GLY A 12 10.86 4.37 -0.52
CA GLY A 12 11.54 4.05 0.74
C GLY A 12 10.82 2.98 1.57
N ILE A 13 11.43 2.57 2.68
CA ILE A 13 10.82 1.67 3.66
C ILE A 13 9.70 2.41 4.38
N GLN A 14 8.50 1.84 4.36
CA GLN A 14 7.32 2.39 5.04
C GLN A 14 6.91 1.48 6.20
N LYS A 15 6.85 0.18 5.95
CA LYS A 15 6.43 -0.82 6.94
C LYS A 15 7.44 -1.96 7.09
N GLY A 16 8.44 -2.01 6.22
CA GLY A 16 9.46 -3.04 6.15
C GLY A 16 8.87 -4.42 5.85
N GLY A 17 9.72 -5.44 5.93
CA GLY A 17 9.33 -6.80 5.56
C GLY A 17 8.26 -7.41 6.46
N LEU A 18 8.24 -7.08 7.76
CA LEU A 18 7.22 -7.58 8.69
C LEU A 18 5.84 -6.99 8.39
N GLY A 19 5.75 -5.67 8.16
CA GLY A 19 4.50 -5.06 7.76
C GLY A 19 4.00 -5.59 6.41
N ALA A 20 4.90 -5.79 5.44
CA ALA A 20 4.52 -6.30 4.12
C ALA A 20 3.93 -7.71 4.16
N ILE A 21 4.46 -8.61 4.99
CA ILE A 21 3.92 -9.97 5.11
C ILE A 21 2.61 -10.03 5.90
N ILE A 22 2.42 -9.15 6.90
CA ILE A 22 1.17 -9.06 7.66
C ILE A 22 0.04 -8.50 6.80
N ASP A 23 0.30 -7.41 6.07
CA ASP A 23 -0.72 -6.73 5.26
C ASP A 23 -0.99 -7.47 3.93
N GLY A 24 -0.06 -8.34 3.50
CA GLY A 24 -0.09 -8.92 2.16
C GLY A 24 0.13 -7.88 1.05
N LEU A 25 0.67 -6.69 1.39
CA LEU A 25 0.86 -5.54 0.50
C LEU A 25 2.14 -4.78 0.90
N GLY A 26 2.99 -4.43 -0.06
CA GLY A 26 4.18 -3.61 0.20
C GLY A 26 4.81 -3.03 -1.06
N ASN A 27 5.64 -2.00 -0.90
CA ASN A 27 6.37 -1.41 -2.01
C ASN A 27 7.67 -2.18 -2.34
N SER A 28 8.48 -1.63 -3.26
CA SER A 28 9.75 -2.25 -3.68
C SER A 28 10.76 -2.41 -2.54
N PHE A 29 10.86 -1.43 -1.65
CA PHE A 29 11.74 -1.48 -0.48
C PHE A 29 11.25 -2.48 0.55
N ASP A 30 9.96 -2.46 0.90
CA ASP A 30 9.38 -3.34 1.92
C ASP A 30 9.46 -4.82 1.51
N GLN A 31 9.14 -5.13 0.24
CA GLN A 31 9.22 -6.49 -0.28
C GLN A 31 10.68 -6.95 -0.45
N ALA A 32 11.59 -6.08 -0.90
CA ALA A 32 13.02 -6.41 -0.95
C ALA A 32 13.59 -6.68 0.45
N ASP A 33 13.20 -5.88 1.44
CA ASP A 33 13.57 -6.05 2.84
C ASP A 33 13.12 -7.41 3.39
N LEU A 34 11.87 -7.81 3.14
CA LEU A 34 11.39 -9.14 3.52
C LEU A 34 12.22 -10.25 2.88
N MET A 35 12.43 -10.19 1.57
CA MET A 35 13.17 -11.23 0.86
C MET A 35 14.61 -11.35 1.34
N ILE A 36 15.29 -10.22 1.55
CA ILE A 36 16.67 -10.18 2.05
C ILE A 36 16.74 -10.78 3.46
N LYS A 37 15.82 -10.41 4.35
CA LYS A 37 15.75 -10.98 5.71
C LYS A 37 15.55 -12.50 5.66
N LEU A 38 14.65 -13.00 4.83
CA LEU A 38 14.41 -14.44 4.67
C LEU A 38 15.62 -15.17 4.05
N LEU A 39 16.26 -14.60 3.03
CA LEU A 39 17.45 -15.18 2.40
C LEU A 39 18.63 -15.24 3.37
N ARG A 40 18.88 -14.16 4.12
CA ARG A 40 19.91 -14.12 5.16
C ARG A 40 19.63 -15.11 6.28
N GLN A 41 18.37 -15.24 6.71
CA GLN A 41 17.95 -16.25 7.68
C GLN A 41 18.20 -17.68 7.16
N ALA A 42 18.09 -17.90 5.84
CA ALA A 42 18.41 -19.16 5.19
C ALA A 42 19.92 -19.37 4.90
N GLY A 43 20.78 -18.46 5.37
CA GLY A 43 22.24 -18.57 5.25
C GLY A 43 22.84 -17.99 3.97
N TYR A 44 22.06 -17.30 3.14
CA TYR A 44 22.57 -16.66 1.92
C TYR A 44 23.08 -15.25 2.18
N THR A 45 24.11 -14.85 1.42
CA THR A 45 24.53 -13.44 1.35
C THR A 45 23.59 -12.69 0.41
N ALA A 46 22.69 -11.89 0.98
CA ALA A 46 21.76 -11.04 0.23
C ALA A 46 21.95 -9.56 0.58
N ASN A 47 21.79 -8.67 -0.41
CA ASN A 47 21.95 -7.22 -0.30
C ASN A 47 20.85 -6.50 -1.09
N TYR A 48 20.58 -5.24 -0.73
CA TYR A 48 19.69 -4.36 -1.48
C TYR A 48 20.44 -3.80 -2.68
N GLN A 49 19.77 -3.69 -3.81
CA GLN A 49 20.22 -2.92 -4.95
C GLN A 49 19.22 -1.82 -5.23
N PHE A 50 19.73 -0.61 -5.46
CA PHE A 50 18.93 0.57 -5.76
C PHE A 50 19.46 1.24 -7.02
N GLY A 51 18.54 1.66 -7.88
CA GLY A 51 18.87 2.32 -9.13
C GLY A 51 17.62 2.70 -9.91
N THR A 52 17.81 3.05 -11.18
CA THR A 52 16.72 3.45 -12.07
C THR A 52 16.32 2.30 -12.98
N LEU A 53 15.04 1.98 -12.98
CA LEU A 53 14.44 1.11 -13.99
C LEU A 53 13.81 1.94 -15.11
N ARG A 54 13.68 1.33 -16.29
CA ARG A 54 13.04 1.92 -17.45
C ARG A 54 12.08 0.91 -18.08
N MET A 55 10.84 1.33 -18.30
CA MET A 55 9.79 0.53 -18.93
C MET A 55 9.11 1.32 -20.05
N THR A 56 8.58 0.63 -21.06
CA THR A 56 7.63 1.24 -22.00
C THR A 56 6.28 1.49 -21.31
N GLY A 57 5.42 2.33 -21.91
CA GLY A 57 4.04 2.53 -21.42
C GLY A 57 3.27 1.21 -21.28
N ALA A 58 3.43 0.29 -22.24
CA ALA A 58 2.77 -1.02 -22.20
C ALA A 58 3.27 -1.91 -21.05
N GLN A 59 4.59 -1.95 -20.81
CA GLN A 59 5.19 -2.70 -19.70
C GLN A 59 4.74 -2.15 -18.35
N ALA A 60 4.79 -0.82 -18.18
CA ALA A 60 4.39 -0.17 -16.94
C ALA A 60 2.88 -0.32 -16.69
N GLY A 61 2.04 -0.19 -17.72
CA GLY A 61 0.59 -0.41 -17.62
C GLY A 61 0.24 -1.85 -17.27
N ALA A 62 0.92 -2.83 -17.87
CA ALA A 62 0.73 -4.24 -17.56
C ALA A 62 1.17 -4.63 -16.14
N TRP A 63 2.15 -3.92 -15.57
CA TRP A 63 2.57 -4.10 -14.17
C TRP A 63 1.61 -3.37 -13.21
N LEU A 64 1.47 -2.06 -13.36
CA LEU A 64 0.75 -1.19 -12.42
C LEU A 64 -0.77 -1.23 -12.56
N GLY A 65 -1.31 -1.78 -13.64
CA GLY A 65 -2.75 -1.81 -13.90
C GLY A 65 -3.31 -0.48 -14.40
N THR A 66 -2.45 0.32 -15.02
CA THR A 66 -2.84 1.57 -15.70
C THR A 66 -3.05 1.33 -17.19
N ASP A 67 -3.55 2.34 -17.91
CA ASP A 67 -3.72 2.27 -19.36
C ASP A 67 -2.37 2.00 -20.07
N PRO A 68 -2.20 0.86 -20.78
CA PRO A 68 -0.95 0.51 -21.44
C PRO A 68 -0.62 1.38 -22.66
N ALA A 69 -1.60 2.13 -23.19
CA ALA A 69 -1.41 3.06 -24.29
C ALA A 69 -1.02 4.47 -23.80
N ASN A 70 -1.11 4.73 -22.50
CA ASN A 70 -0.85 6.06 -21.92
C ASN A 70 0.19 5.97 -20.78
N VAL A 71 1.45 6.22 -21.13
CA VAL A 71 2.56 6.21 -20.16
C VAL A 71 2.37 7.19 -19.00
N TYR A 72 1.64 8.31 -19.23
CA TYR A 72 1.39 9.30 -18.18
C TYR A 72 0.50 8.73 -17.08
N ALA A 73 -0.36 7.74 -17.36
CA ALA A 73 -1.15 7.09 -16.33
C ALA A 73 -0.24 6.34 -15.33
N ALA A 74 0.74 5.58 -15.84
CA ALA A 74 1.74 4.89 -15.02
C ALA A 74 2.64 5.89 -14.26
N ASN A 75 3.15 6.90 -14.96
CA ASN A 75 4.00 7.92 -14.35
C ASN A 75 3.26 8.68 -13.23
N ASN A 76 2.00 9.07 -13.45
CA ASN A 76 1.22 9.78 -12.45
C ASN A 76 0.94 8.91 -11.23
N LEU A 77 0.66 7.61 -11.40
CA LEU A 77 0.51 6.71 -10.26
C LEU A 77 1.78 6.65 -9.42
N LEU A 78 2.94 6.45 -10.07
CA LEU A 78 4.24 6.41 -9.38
C LEU A 78 4.56 7.74 -8.68
N ALA A 79 4.32 8.87 -9.36
CA ALA A 79 4.58 10.21 -8.82
C ALA A 79 3.70 10.53 -7.61
N ASN A 80 2.39 10.23 -7.69
CA ASN A 80 1.46 10.44 -6.56
C ASN A 80 1.76 9.50 -5.39
N SER A 81 2.38 8.35 -5.65
CA SER A 81 2.93 7.44 -4.64
C SER A 81 4.27 7.91 -4.03
N GLY A 82 4.82 9.05 -4.47
CA GLY A 82 6.11 9.57 -3.98
C GLY A 82 7.34 8.91 -4.60
N VAL A 83 7.18 8.03 -5.60
CA VAL A 83 8.30 7.40 -6.31
C VAL A 83 8.90 8.41 -7.29
N PRO A 84 10.22 8.71 -7.21
CA PRO A 84 10.88 9.54 -8.20
C PRO A 84 10.76 8.90 -9.59
N THR A 85 10.09 9.59 -10.50
CA THR A 85 9.72 9.10 -11.82
C THR A 85 9.79 10.21 -12.86
N SER A 86 10.01 9.85 -14.12
CA SER A 86 9.92 10.75 -15.27
C SER A 86 9.47 10.02 -16.52
N VAL A 87 8.71 10.72 -17.37
CA VAL A 87 8.44 10.27 -18.74
C VAL A 87 9.66 10.59 -19.59
N VAL A 88 10.12 9.62 -20.38
CA VAL A 88 11.26 9.74 -21.28
C VAL A 88 10.91 9.23 -22.66
N ASN A 89 11.58 9.74 -23.69
CA ASN A 89 11.45 9.18 -25.03
C ASN A 89 12.52 8.09 -25.26
N ILE A 90 12.08 6.89 -25.64
CA ILE A 90 12.89 5.71 -25.91
C ILE A 90 12.78 5.41 -27.40
N ALA A 91 13.74 5.92 -28.20
CA ALA A 91 13.80 5.69 -29.63
C ALA A 91 12.48 6.00 -30.38
N GLY A 92 11.84 7.13 -30.04
CA GLY A 92 10.58 7.58 -30.65
C GLY A 92 9.31 7.10 -29.95
N VAL A 93 9.43 6.29 -28.89
CA VAL A 93 8.28 5.80 -28.10
C VAL A 93 8.42 6.26 -26.66
N ASP A 94 7.35 6.82 -26.08
CA ASP A 94 7.40 7.25 -24.69
C ASP A 94 7.46 6.04 -23.72
N GLY A 95 8.31 6.17 -22.71
CA GLY A 95 8.47 5.24 -21.60
C GLY A 95 8.60 5.99 -20.28
N VAL A 96 8.74 5.23 -19.21
CA VAL A 96 8.85 5.75 -17.85
C VAL A 96 10.14 5.26 -17.22
N GLU A 97 10.87 6.18 -16.60
CA GLU A 97 12.00 5.88 -15.72
C GLU A 97 11.60 6.13 -14.28
N PHE A 98 11.98 5.23 -13.38
CA PHE A 98 11.63 5.36 -11.96
C PHE A 98 12.69 4.75 -11.06
N SER A 99 12.82 5.30 -9.87
CA SER A 99 13.73 4.77 -8.84
C SER A 99 13.12 3.53 -8.19
N HIS A 100 13.94 2.49 -8.01
CA HIS A 100 13.46 1.18 -7.54
C HIS A 100 14.48 0.47 -6.68
N CYS A 101 14.01 -0.38 -5.77
CA CYS A 101 14.82 -1.24 -4.91
C CYS A 101 14.52 -2.71 -5.21
N TRP A 102 15.56 -3.52 -5.38
CA TRP A 102 15.45 -4.97 -5.60
C TRP A 102 16.55 -5.72 -4.85
N VAL A 103 16.58 -7.05 -4.99
CA VAL A 103 17.45 -7.93 -4.20
C VAL A 103 18.60 -8.45 -5.04
N LEU A 104 19.80 -8.42 -4.48
CA LEU A 104 20.98 -9.16 -4.95
C LEU A 104 21.23 -10.31 -3.98
N CYS A 105 21.42 -11.54 -4.46
CA CYS A 105 21.72 -12.69 -3.63
C CYS A 105 22.82 -13.56 -4.26
N ASN A 106 23.84 -13.91 -3.47
CA ASN A 106 24.89 -14.81 -3.90
C ASN A 106 24.47 -16.27 -3.64
N ILE A 107 24.49 -17.09 -4.69
CA ILE A 107 24.12 -18.51 -4.64
C ILE A 107 25.22 -19.29 -5.33
N GLY A 108 26.00 -20.04 -4.54
CA GLY A 108 27.11 -20.84 -5.06
C GLY A 108 28.19 -20.01 -5.77
N GLY A 109 28.46 -18.79 -5.30
CA GLY A 109 29.44 -17.87 -5.90
C GLY A 109 28.87 -16.96 -7.00
N THR A 110 27.68 -17.25 -7.52
CA THR A 110 27.04 -16.42 -8.55
C THR A 110 26.06 -15.44 -7.94
N ASN A 111 26.14 -14.18 -8.35
CA ASN A 111 25.18 -13.16 -7.96
C ASN A 111 23.95 -13.20 -8.88
N TYR A 112 22.79 -13.43 -8.27
CA TYR A 112 21.48 -13.36 -8.91
C TYR A 112 20.69 -12.17 -8.39
N VAL A 113 19.82 -11.62 -9.24
CA VAL A 113 18.92 -10.52 -8.86
C VAL A 113 17.48 -10.97 -8.85
N PHE A 114 16.73 -10.49 -7.86
CA PHE A 114 15.32 -10.80 -7.69
C PHE A 114 14.55 -9.50 -7.44
N ASP A 115 13.49 -9.30 -8.21
CA ASP A 115 12.53 -8.24 -7.95
C ASP A 115 11.20 -8.87 -7.54
N PRO A 116 10.87 -8.87 -6.24
CA PRO A 116 9.62 -9.45 -5.78
C PRO A 116 8.36 -8.66 -6.17
N VAL A 117 8.53 -7.41 -6.61
CA VAL A 117 7.46 -6.47 -6.90
C VAL A 117 7.13 -6.43 -8.39
N GLN A 118 8.07 -6.81 -9.25
CA GLN A 118 7.87 -6.94 -10.70
C GLN A 118 7.00 -8.15 -11.04
N LYS A 119 5.71 -8.03 -10.74
CA LYS A 119 4.71 -9.06 -10.94
C LYS A 119 4.10 -8.99 -12.34
N THR A 120 3.67 -10.14 -12.83
CA THR A 120 2.81 -10.23 -14.01
C THR A 120 1.41 -10.64 -13.57
N TYR A 121 0.40 -10.18 -14.29
CA TYR A 121 -0.99 -10.36 -13.91
C TYR A 121 -1.81 -10.95 -15.04
N THR A 122 -2.72 -11.85 -14.69
CA THR A 122 -3.86 -12.20 -15.54
C THR A 122 -5.04 -11.31 -15.13
N THR A 123 -5.54 -10.53 -16.09
CA THR A 123 -6.71 -9.66 -15.88
C THR A 123 -7.99 -10.42 -16.22
N LYS A 124 -8.98 -10.36 -15.33
CA LYS A 124 -10.34 -10.82 -15.57
C LYS A 124 -11.23 -9.65 -15.97
N THR A 125 -11.89 -9.80 -17.11
CA THR A 125 -12.83 -8.81 -17.63
C THR A 125 -14.11 -8.82 -16.79
N LYS A 126 -14.52 -7.65 -16.31
CA LYS A 126 -15.78 -7.49 -15.58
C LYS A 126 -17.00 -7.65 -16.49
N ILE A 127 -18.12 -8.05 -15.92
CA ILE A 127 -19.40 -8.05 -16.62
C ILE A 127 -19.98 -6.63 -16.70
N ASN A 128 -20.95 -6.42 -17.58
CA ASN A 128 -21.75 -5.19 -17.55
C ASN A 128 -22.80 -5.28 -16.42
N LEU A 129 -22.44 -4.79 -15.23
CA LEU A 129 -23.31 -4.79 -14.04
C LEU A 129 -24.61 -4.01 -14.26
N THR A 130 -24.60 -2.96 -15.06
CA THR A 130 -25.81 -2.18 -15.39
C THR A 130 -26.82 -3.05 -16.11
N THR A 131 -26.36 -3.80 -17.12
CA THR A 131 -27.21 -4.73 -17.86
C THR A 131 -27.63 -5.92 -16.99
N ALA A 132 -26.71 -6.51 -16.21
CA ALA A 132 -27.00 -7.69 -15.40
C ALA A 132 -27.98 -7.42 -14.24
N THR A 133 -27.92 -6.24 -13.63
CA THR A 133 -28.85 -5.84 -12.56
C THR A 133 -30.14 -5.22 -13.09
N GLY A 134 -30.16 -4.79 -14.36
CA GLY A 134 -31.24 -3.97 -14.92
C GLY A 134 -31.27 -2.55 -14.36
N TYR A 135 -30.14 -2.04 -13.86
CA TYR A 135 -30.05 -0.70 -13.29
C TYR A 135 -30.40 0.38 -14.33
N ASN A 136 -31.38 1.21 -13.99
CA ASN A 136 -31.70 2.43 -14.71
C ASN A 136 -31.70 3.61 -13.73
N ALA A 137 -30.74 4.51 -13.90
CA ALA A 137 -30.56 5.65 -13.00
C ALA A 137 -31.80 6.55 -12.94
N ALA A 138 -32.45 6.83 -14.07
CA ALA A 138 -33.62 7.71 -14.12
C ALA A 138 -34.81 7.12 -13.36
N THR A 139 -35.10 5.83 -13.57
CA THR A 139 -36.16 5.12 -12.86
C THR A 139 -35.88 5.03 -11.37
N PHE A 140 -34.66 4.63 -11.00
CA PHE A 140 -34.24 4.53 -9.60
C PHE A 140 -34.36 5.88 -8.87
N LEU A 141 -33.83 6.96 -9.46
CA LEU A 141 -33.86 8.28 -8.84
C LEU A 141 -35.28 8.84 -8.74
N THR A 142 -36.13 8.61 -9.74
CA THR A 142 -37.54 9.01 -9.72
C THR A 142 -38.29 8.33 -8.57
N ARG A 143 -38.10 7.01 -8.42
CA ARG A 143 -38.73 6.23 -7.35
C ARG A 143 -38.18 6.60 -5.97
N ALA A 144 -36.88 6.86 -5.86
CA ALA A 144 -36.23 7.29 -4.63
C ALA A 144 -36.70 8.68 -4.16
N LYS A 145 -37.00 9.59 -5.10
CA LYS A 145 -37.49 10.95 -4.81
C LYS A 145 -39.00 11.02 -4.55
N SER A 146 -39.73 9.92 -4.69
CA SER A 146 -41.19 9.90 -4.53
C SER A 146 -41.60 10.30 -3.11
N GLY A 147 -42.21 11.49 -2.97
CA GLY A 147 -42.59 12.05 -1.67
C GLY A 147 -41.44 12.74 -0.91
N ALA A 148 -40.27 12.89 -1.54
CA ALA A 148 -39.13 13.60 -0.97
C ALA A 148 -39.20 15.11 -1.25
N THR A 149 -38.65 15.90 -0.34
CA THR A 149 -38.33 17.32 -0.59
C THR A 149 -36.89 17.40 -1.08
N VAL A 150 -36.67 17.98 -2.25
CA VAL A 150 -35.34 18.12 -2.86
C VAL A 150 -35.14 19.57 -3.24
N THR A 151 -34.12 20.20 -2.66
CA THR A 151 -33.68 21.57 -2.98
C THR A 151 -32.24 21.54 -3.49
N ALA A 152 -31.66 22.71 -3.77
CA ALA A 152 -30.24 22.83 -4.09
C ALA A 152 -29.34 22.46 -2.90
N ASP A 153 -29.81 22.70 -1.68
CA ASP A 153 -28.98 22.64 -0.46
C ASP A 153 -29.25 21.38 0.37
N TYR A 154 -30.44 20.79 0.26
CA TYR A 154 -30.80 19.61 1.06
C TYR A 154 -31.81 18.68 0.39
N VAL A 155 -31.81 17.45 0.88
CA VAL A 155 -32.85 16.45 0.62
C VAL A 155 -33.47 15.98 1.93
N GLN A 156 -34.79 15.83 1.96
CA GLN A 156 -35.52 15.34 3.12
C GLN A 156 -36.55 14.30 2.67
N ASN A 157 -36.79 13.30 3.54
CA ASN A 157 -37.82 12.27 3.32
C ASN A 157 -37.65 11.45 2.02
N MET A 158 -36.41 11.12 1.65
CA MET A 158 -36.13 10.17 0.56
C MET A 158 -36.88 8.85 0.79
N ASN A 159 -37.47 8.31 -0.27
CA ASN A 159 -38.32 7.12 -0.20
C ASN A 159 -37.48 5.85 0.00
N ARG A 160 -37.14 5.55 1.26
CA ARG A 160 -36.32 4.39 1.62
C ARG A 160 -36.96 3.05 1.24
N ALA A 161 -38.30 2.99 1.19
CA ALA A 161 -39.01 1.77 0.80
C ALA A 161 -38.77 1.44 -0.68
N ASN A 162 -38.93 2.43 -1.57
CA ASN A 162 -38.64 2.28 -2.98
C ASN A 162 -37.17 1.97 -3.26
N ILE A 163 -36.24 2.65 -2.56
CA ILE A 163 -34.80 2.39 -2.69
C ILE A 163 -34.48 0.92 -2.37
N ARG A 164 -35.03 0.39 -1.27
CA ARG A 164 -34.81 -1.02 -0.91
C ARG A 164 -35.42 -1.98 -1.92
N ALA A 165 -36.66 -1.74 -2.34
CA ALA A 165 -37.32 -2.58 -3.34
C ALA A 165 -36.54 -2.64 -4.67
N ASP A 166 -35.94 -1.51 -5.08
CA ASP A 166 -35.14 -1.46 -6.31
C ASP A 166 -33.80 -2.22 -6.12
N LEU A 167 -33.15 -2.09 -4.97
CA LEU A 167 -31.93 -2.86 -4.64
C LEU A 167 -32.21 -4.37 -4.55
N ASP A 168 -33.34 -4.77 -3.98
CA ASP A 168 -33.78 -6.16 -3.92
C ASP A 168 -33.99 -6.73 -5.32
N THR A 169 -34.63 -5.95 -6.21
CA THR A 169 -34.83 -6.31 -7.61
C THR A 169 -33.49 -6.46 -8.35
N MET A 170 -32.58 -5.49 -8.21
CA MET A 170 -31.24 -5.55 -8.81
C MET A 170 -30.44 -6.76 -8.32
N THR A 171 -30.55 -7.08 -7.02
CA THR A 171 -29.90 -8.25 -6.42
C THR A 171 -30.47 -9.54 -6.99
N GLY A 172 -31.80 -9.66 -7.08
CA GLY A 172 -32.46 -10.82 -7.68
C GLY A 172 -32.09 -11.02 -9.16
N ASN A 173 -32.01 -9.94 -9.93
CA ASN A 173 -31.58 -9.95 -11.33
C ASN A 173 -30.13 -10.42 -11.46
N LEU A 174 -29.21 -9.88 -10.65
CA LEU A 174 -27.81 -10.29 -10.67
C LEU A 174 -27.63 -11.77 -10.30
N VAL A 175 -28.32 -12.24 -9.26
CA VAL A 175 -28.29 -13.66 -8.86
C VAL A 175 -28.80 -14.56 -9.99
N THR A 176 -29.88 -14.16 -10.65
CA THR A 176 -30.43 -14.90 -11.80
C THR A 176 -29.44 -14.91 -12.97
N TRP A 177 -28.83 -13.77 -13.26
CA TRP A 177 -27.82 -13.65 -14.31
C TRP A 177 -26.62 -14.56 -14.05
N ILE A 178 -26.09 -14.58 -12.82
CA ILE A 178 -24.97 -15.44 -12.43
C ILE A 178 -25.33 -16.91 -12.62
N LYS A 179 -26.50 -17.35 -12.13
CA LYS A 179 -26.97 -18.74 -12.26
C LYS A 179 -27.11 -19.19 -13.71
N ALA A 180 -27.52 -18.29 -14.60
CA ALA A 180 -27.74 -18.61 -16.00
C ALA A 180 -26.45 -18.59 -16.84
N ASN A 181 -25.53 -17.66 -16.56
CA ASN A 181 -24.38 -17.40 -17.44
C ASN A 181 -23.07 -18.01 -16.92
N ASN A 182 -22.85 -18.02 -15.61
CA ASN A 182 -21.65 -18.61 -15.02
C ASN A 182 -21.87 -18.92 -13.53
N HIS A 183 -22.46 -20.09 -13.26
CA HIS A 183 -22.78 -20.52 -11.89
C HIS A 183 -21.53 -20.69 -11.01
N ALA A 184 -20.35 -20.93 -11.61
CA ALA A 184 -19.09 -21.07 -10.89
C ALA A 184 -18.28 -19.76 -10.84
N ALA A 185 -18.88 -18.62 -11.20
CA ALA A 185 -18.20 -17.34 -11.22
C ALA A 185 -17.62 -16.99 -9.85
N SER A 186 -16.33 -16.69 -9.83
CA SER A 186 -15.68 -16.01 -8.71
C SER A 186 -16.06 -14.52 -8.70
N MET A 187 -15.75 -13.82 -7.62
CA MET A 187 -15.98 -12.37 -7.53
C MET A 187 -15.29 -11.62 -8.68
N ASP A 188 -14.05 -12.00 -9.02
CA ASP A 188 -13.28 -11.37 -10.11
C ASP A 188 -13.91 -11.62 -11.49
N ASP A 189 -14.64 -12.73 -11.69
CA ASP A 189 -15.35 -12.98 -12.96
C ASP A 189 -16.54 -12.04 -13.13
N ILE A 190 -17.04 -11.45 -12.03
CA ILE A 190 -18.17 -10.53 -12.03
C ILE A 190 -17.70 -9.08 -12.01
N LEU A 191 -16.89 -8.70 -11.02
CA LEU A 191 -16.45 -7.32 -10.81
C LEU A 191 -15.22 -6.94 -11.64
N GLY A 192 -14.56 -7.94 -12.24
CA GLY A 192 -13.22 -7.80 -12.79
C GLY A 192 -12.17 -7.87 -11.69
N GLY A 193 -10.93 -8.16 -12.08
CA GLY A 193 -9.84 -8.30 -11.13
C GLY A 193 -8.52 -8.55 -11.84
N ARG A 194 -7.44 -8.55 -11.07
CA ARG A 194 -6.10 -8.88 -11.55
C ARG A 194 -5.50 -9.88 -10.58
N ASN A 195 -5.06 -11.02 -11.10
CA ASN A 195 -4.46 -12.08 -10.31
C ASN A 195 -2.98 -12.19 -10.68
N ILE A 196 -2.12 -12.28 -9.66
CA ILE A 196 -0.69 -12.51 -9.86
C ILE A 196 -0.51 -13.85 -10.57
N VAL A 197 0.17 -13.83 -11.71
CA VAL A 197 0.66 -15.06 -12.34
C VAL A 197 1.68 -15.67 -11.40
N GLN A 198 1.33 -16.83 -10.85
CA GLN A 198 2.09 -17.45 -9.77
C GLN A 198 3.47 -17.89 -10.29
N ASN A 199 4.53 -17.53 -9.56
CA ASN A 199 5.83 -18.14 -9.79
C ASN A 199 5.78 -19.59 -9.33
N ASP A 200 6.27 -20.48 -10.19
CA ASP A 200 6.43 -21.90 -9.90
C ASP A 200 7.79 -22.15 -9.24
N ALA A 201 7.74 -22.71 -8.03
CA ALA A 201 8.94 -23.02 -7.27
C ALA A 201 9.80 -24.11 -7.93
N ALA A 202 9.23 -24.95 -8.79
CA ALA A 202 9.98 -25.95 -9.54
C ALA A 202 10.86 -25.35 -10.66
N THR A 203 10.57 -24.11 -11.08
CA THR A 203 11.32 -23.39 -12.12
C THR A 203 11.84 -22.05 -11.60
N PRO A 204 12.83 -22.06 -10.68
CA PRO A 204 13.28 -20.84 -10.01
C PRO A 204 13.92 -19.86 -10.99
N LEU A 205 13.51 -18.60 -10.92
CA LEU A 205 14.12 -17.52 -11.68
C LEU A 205 15.59 -17.32 -11.24
N ARG A 206 16.52 -17.33 -12.20
CA ARG A 206 17.98 -17.23 -11.98
C ARG A 206 18.61 -16.21 -12.95
N GLN A 207 18.18 -14.95 -12.83
CA GLN A 207 18.70 -13.85 -13.65
C GLN A 207 19.87 -13.15 -12.96
N THR A 208 20.88 -12.76 -13.72
CA THR A 208 22.10 -12.07 -13.23
C THR A 208 22.06 -10.55 -13.43
N ALA A 209 21.04 -10.05 -14.14
CA ALA A 209 20.78 -8.63 -14.35
C ALA A 209 19.27 -8.37 -14.30
N HIS A 210 18.89 -7.17 -13.90
CA HIS A 210 17.48 -6.79 -13.81
C HIS A 210 16.95 -6.48 -15.22
N PRO A 211 15.84 -7.09 -15.67
CA PRO A 211 15.38 -7.01 -17.07
C PRO A 211 15.03 -5.59 -17.52
N PHE A 212 14.62 -4.75 -16.57
CA PHE A 212 14.25 -3.35 -16.81
C PHE A 212 15.31 -2.34 -16.34
N LEU A 213 16.54 -2.77 -16.04
CA LEU A 213 17.59 -1.84 -15.65
C LEU A 213 17.80 -0.80 -16.75
N LYS A 214 17.73 0.49 -16.40
CA LYS A 214 18.06 1.55 -17.34
C LYS A 214 19.53 1.42 -17.76
N SER A 215 19.78 1.37 -19.06
CA SER A 215 21.15 1.35 -19.59
C SER A 215 21.97 2.56 -19.10
N GLY A 216 23.17 2.30 -18.59
CA GLY A 216 24.05 3.32 -18.00
C GLY A 216 23.66 3.79 -16.59
N SER A 217 22.67 3.18 -15.95
CA SER A 217 22.33 3.49 -14.56
C SER A 217 23.40 2.96 -13.59
N THR A 218 23.82 3.80 -12.65
CA THR A 218 24.66 3.39 -11.53
C THR A 218 23.82 2.70 -10.48
N ILE A 219 24.09 1.41 -10.23
CA ILE A 219 23.45 0.66 -9.15
C ILE A 219 24.21 0.92 -7.85
N THR A 220 23.49 1.28 -6.80
CA THR A 220 24.04 1.32 -5.44
C THR A 220 23.67 0.03 -4.71
N THR A 221 24.64 -0.59 -4.06
CA THR A 221 24.40 -1.80 -3.25
C THR A 221 24.48 -1.47 -1.77
N TRP A 222 23.51 -1.93 -1.00
CA TRP A 222 23.47 -1.72 0.44
C TRP A 222 23.34 -3.02 1.21
N THR A 223 24.00 -3.10 2.36
CA THR A 223 23.77 -4.15 3.36
C THR A 223 22.55 -3.83 4.24
N SER A 224 22.22 -2.54 4.39
CA SER A 224 21.03 -2.01 5.03
C SER A 224 20.55 -0.75 4.31
N VAL A 225 19.24 -0.57 4.18
CA VAL A 225 18.66 0.65 3.57
C VAL A 225 19.11 1.89 4.37
N PRO A 226 19.67 2.93 3.73
CA PRO A 226 20.08 4.16 4.41
C PRO A 226 18.90 4.91 5.04
N GLN A 227 19.15 5.67 6.12
CA GLN A 227 18.11 6.38 6.85
C GLN A 227 17.27 7.33 5.98
N ALA A 228 17.88 7.97 4.98
CA ALA A 228 17.18 8.87 4.06
C ALA A 228 16.08 8.17 3.23
N TYR A 229 16.05 6.84 3.21
CA TYR A 229 15.04 6.02 2.51
C TYR A 229 14.10 5.32 3.49
N LYS A 230 13.99 5.78 4.74
CA LYS A 230 13.10 5.22 5.75
C LYS A 230 12.13 6.27 6.25
N ALA A 231 10.86 5.93 6.31
CA ALA A 231 9.89 6.78 6.98
C ALA A 231 10.10 6.72 8.50
N THR A 232 9.85 7.85 9.16
CA THR A 232 10.00 7.97 10.62
C THR A 232 8.75 8.52 11.26
N MET A 233 8.48 8.08 12.49
CA MET A 233 7.47 8.66 13.36
C MET A 233 8.15 9.21 14.62
N HIS A 234 8.12 10.53 14.79
CA HIS A 234 8.54 11.23 15.98
C HIS A 234 7.38 11.31 16.96
N THR A 235 7.62 10.88 18.20
CA THR A 235 6.64 10.88 19.29
C THR A 235 7.14 11.76 20.42
N VAL A 236 6.36 12.79 20.77
CA VAL A 236 6.68 13.70 21.87
C VAL A 236 5.56 13.72 22.89
N TYR A 237 5.92 13.53 24.16
CA TYR A 237 5.02 13.67 25.30
C TYR A 237 5.83 14.08 26.54
N ASP A 238 5.66 15.31 27.01
CA ASP A 238 6.37 15.84 28.18
C ASP A 238 7.91 15.66 28.07
N THR A 239 8.54 14.79 28.86
CA THR A 239 9.99 14.49 28.78
C THR A 239 10.33 13.35 27.83
N ILE A 240 9.34 12.73 27.20
CA ILE A 240 9.54 11.66 26.21
C ILE A 240 9.64 12.31 24.84
N ASP A 241 10.76 12.08 24.17
CA ASP A 241 11.05 12.55 22.81
C ASP A 241 11.81 11.43 22.08
N ILE A 242 11.11 10.70 21.21
CA ILE A 242 11.66 9.52 20.52
C ILE A 242 11.25 9.52 19.06
N THR A 243 12.22 9.34 18.17
CA THR A 243 11.98 9.07 16.74
C THR A 243 12.14 7.58 16.45
N PHE A 244 11.08 6.97 15.92
CA PHE A 244 11.08 5.59 15.45
C PHE A 244 11.23 5.57 13.93
N ASN A 245 11.86 4.53 13.39
CA ASN A 245 11.57 4.16 12.01
C ASN A 245 10.21 3.47 11.99
N THR A 246 9.38 3.75 10.98
CA THR A 246 8.03 3.20 10.93
C THR A 246 8.04 1.67 10.73
N GLU A 247 9.07 1.09 10.11
CA GLU A 247 9.22 -0.36 10.03
C GLU A 247 9.45 -1.04 11.38
N ASP A 248 9.97 -0.32 12.37
CA ASP A 248 10.20 -0.86 13.72
C ASP A 248 8.90 -0.90 14.53
N LEU A 249 7.86 -0.18 14.08
CA LEU A 249 6.53 -0.14 14.67
C LEU A 249 5.54 -1.10 14.00
N ALA A 250 5.81 -1.50 12.75
CA ALA A 250 4.91 -2.35 11.98
C ALA A 250 4.61 -3.67 12.69
N GLY A 251 3.32 -3.97 12.88
CA GLY A 251 2.86 -5.18 13.58
C GLY A 251 3.04 -5.16 15.10
N LYS A 252 3.48 -4.03 15.69
CA LYS A 252 3.69 -3.86 17.13
C LYS A 252 2.69 -2.90 17.73
N ARG A 253 2.54 -2.96 19.05
CA ARG A 253 1.68 -2.06 19.83
C ARG A 253 2.51 -1.01 20.56
N LEU A 254 2.38 0.25 20.14
CA LEU A 254 2.85 1.41 20.89
C LEU A 254 1.75 1.86 21.87
N THR A 255 2.06 1.92 23.16
CA THR A 255 1.11 2.34 24.20
C THR A 255 1.70 3.43 25.07
N LEU A 256 0.90 4.45 25.39
CA LEU A 256 1.16 5.38 26.49
C LEU A 256 0.14 5.12 27.59
N THR A 257 0.61 4.72 28.78
CA THR A 257 -0.25 4.44 29.94
C THR A 257 0.30 5.09 31.19
N PHE A 258 -0.56 5.52 32.11
CA PHE A 258 -0.11 6.10 33.38
C PHE A 258 0.11 5.02 34.43
N ASN A 259 1.28 5.04 35.08
CA ASN A 259 1.58 4.15 36.19
C ASN A 259 0.96 4.64 37.52
N GLY A 260 1.21 3.93 38.63
CA GLY A 260 0.65 4.28 39.94
C GLY A 260 1.09 5.63 40.50
N SER A 261 2.13 6.26 39.94
CA SER A 261 2.59 7.61 40.27
C SER A 261 2.10 8.67 39.28
N ASN A 262 1.13 8.33 38.42
CA ASN A 262 0.63 9.18 37.32
C ASN A 262 1.72 9.67 36.36
N GLN A 263 2.78 8.88 36.17
CA GLN A 263 3.76 9.12 35.12
C GLN A 263 3.34 8.35 33.88
N GLY A 264 3.36 9.00 32.72
CA GLY A 264 3.11 8.36 31.43
C GLY A 264 4.29 7.47 31.06
N GLU A 265 4.02 6.19 30.79
CA GLU A 265 4.99 5.21 30.33
C GLU A 265 4.74 4.90 28.86
N LEU A 266 5.69 5.28 28.00
CA LEU A 266 5.67 4.89 26.59
C LEU A 266 6.29 3.50 26.46
N ARG A 267 5.54 2.56 25.90
CA ARG A 267 5.96 1.16 25.73
C ARG A 267 5.75 0.70 24.30
N LEU A 268 6.70 -0.05 23.76
CA LEU A 268 6.59 -0.75 22.47
C LEU A 268 6.59 -2.25 22.72
N ASP A 269 5.48 -2.91 22.37
CA ASP A 269 5.23 -4.32 22.71
C ASP A 269 5.48 -4.65 24.20
N GLY A 270 5.07 -3.71 25.07
CA GLY A 270 5.24 -3.83 26.52
C GLY A 270 6.62 -3.44 27.04
N THR A 271 7.64 -3.31 26.19
CA THR A 271 8.97 -2.84 26.58
C THR A 271 8.94 -1.35 26.87
N LEU A 272 9.38 -0.93 28.07
CA LEU A 272 9.43 0.48 28.47
C LEU A 272 10.51 1.23 27.66
N LEU A 273 10.11 2.32 27.03
CA LEU A 273 10.97 3.20 26.23
C LEU A 273 11.25 4.52 26.93
N GLY A 274 10.28 5.02 27.70
CA GLY A 274 10.42 6.29 28.42
C GLY A 274 9.31 6.48 29.44
N THR A 275 9.61 7.30 30.45
CA THR A 275 8.68 7.69 31.51
C THR A 275 8.64 9.20 31.61
N SER A 276 7.44 9.79 31.63
CA SER A 276 7.24 11.22 31.77
C SER A 276 7.40 11.68 33.22
N THR A 277 7.35 12.98 33.44
CA THR A 277 7.04 13.54 34.76
C THR A 277 5.63 13.17 35.21
N ALA A 278 5.41 13.17 36.52
CA ALA A 278 4.11 12.87 37.09
C ALA A 278 3.08 13.96 36.74
N GLN A 279 1.92 13.55 36.25
CA GLN A 279 0.81 14.44 35.93
C GLN A 279 -0.18 14.53 37.11
N GLY A 280 -0.93 15.62 37.17
CA GLY A 280 -2.03 15.76 38.12
C GLY A 280 -3.18 14.81 37.79
N VAL A 281 -3.88 14.29 38.80
CA VAL A 281 -5.07 13.46 38.56
C VAL A 281 -6.14 14.30 37.88
N GLY A 282 -6.70 13.80 36.78
CA GLY A 282 -7.73 14.48 36.01
C GLY A 282 -7.22 15.60 35.11
N THR A 283 -5.91 15.82 35.01
CA THR A 283 -5.33 16.74 34.02
C THR A 283 -5.17 16.05 32.66
N TRP A 284 -5.11 16.86 31.61
CA TRP A 284 -4.81 16.39 30.26
C TRP A 284 -3.52 17.01 29.76
N ASN A 285 -2.84 16.28 28.88
CA ASN A 285 -1.73 16.79 28.07
C ASN A 285 -1.82 16.15 26.68
N SER A 286 -1.06 16.64 25.72
CA SER A 286 -1.10 16.17 24.34
C SER A 286 0.14 15.37 23.99
N VAL A 287 -0.05 14.28 23.25
CA VAL A 287 1.01 13.53 22.58
C VAL A 287 1.09 14.03 21.14
N LEU A 288 2.28 14.40 20.68
CA LEU A 288 2.56 14.65 19.27
C LEU A 288 2.96 13.34 18.60
N PHE A 289 2.38 13.08 17.44
CA PHE A 289 2.95 12.19 16.44
C PHE A 289 3.27 13.02 15.20
N ASP A 290 4.51 12.97 14.73
CA ASP A 290 4.98 13.63 13.52
C ASP A 290 5.62 12.59 12.59
N ILE A 291 5.11 12.46 11.38
CA ILE A 291 5.50 11.45 10.40
C ILE A 291 6.20 12.13 9.24
N VAL A 292 7.43 11.71 9.00
CA VAL A 292 8.25 12.14 7.86
C VAL A 292 8.43 10.99 6.90
N HIS A 293 8.06 11.22 5.64
CA HIS A 293 8.23 10.26 4.56
C HIS A 293 9.58 10.50 3.86
N PRO A 294 10.22 9.44 3.32
CA PRO A 294 11.49 9.55 2.61
C PRO A 294 11.31 10.05 1.17
N TYR A 295 10.40 10.99 0.95
CA TYR A 295 10.08 11.54 -0.37
C TYR A 295 10.91 12.80 -0.65
N ALA A 296 10.98 13.20 -1.92
CA ALA A 296 11.69 14.42 -2.31
C ALA A 296 10.99 15.72 -1.86
N SER A 297 9.73 15.62 -1.43
CA SER A 297 8.90 16.75 -0.99
C SER A 297 8.10 16.35 0.25
N TRP A 298 7.83 17.34 1.10
CA TRP A 298 7.17 17.19 2.41
C TRP A 298 5.64 17.19 2.34
N PHE A 299 5.06 17.18 1.13
CA PHE A 299 3.59 17.29 0.96
C PHE A 299 2.81 16.15 1.65
N ALA A 300 3.46 15.00 1.86
CA ALA A 300 2.88 13.83 2.49
C ALA A 300 3.19 13.75 3.99
N ASP A 301 4.08 14.59 4.50
CA ASP A 301 4.42 14.62 5.93
C ASP A 301 3.22 15.11 6.72
N GLN A 302 2.98 14.48 7.86
CA GLN A 302 1.78 14.71 8.66
C GLN A 302 2.12 14.72 10.13
N TYR A 303 1.46 15.60 10.87
CA TYR A 303 1.50 15.57 12.32
C TYR A 303 0.08 15.60 12.91
N VAL A 304 -0.06 15.00 14.09
CA VAL A 304 -1.30 15.01 14.85
C VAL A 304 -1.01 15.12 16.33
N TRP A 305 -1.82 15.91 17.01
CA TRP A 305 -1.83 15.99 18.47
C TRP A 305 -3.01 15.20 19.02
N GLN A 306 -2.74 14.29 19.94
CA GLN A 306 -3.77 13.51 20.61
C GLN A 306 -3.79 13.83 22.11
N GLN A 307 -4.95 14.25 22.62
CA GLN A 307 -5.13 14.50 24.04
C GLN A 307 -5.21 13.19 24.82
N VAL A 308 -4.47 13.12 25.92
CA VAL A 308 -4.50 12.01 26.89
C VAL A 308 -4.76 12.56 28.29
N TRP A 309 -5.53 11.82 29.09
CA TRP A 309 -5.93 12.21 30.44
C TRP A 309 -5.26 11.32 31.48
N ALA A 310 -4.65 11.91 32.49
CA ALA A 310 -4.10 11.17 33.62
C ALA A 310 -5.20 10.84 34.64
N GLY A 311 -5.32 9.58 35.05
CA GLY A 311 -6.18 9.16 36.16
C GLY A 311 -7.69 9.22 35.92
N LYS A 312 -8.16 9.28 34.66
CA LYS A 312 -9.58 9.04 34.32
C LYS A 312 -9.74 7.62 33.76
N PRO A 313 -10.55 6.73 34.38
CA PRO A 313 -11.00 5.53 33.70
C PRO A 313 -11.89 5.93 32.53
N TYR A 314 -11.72 5.24 31.38
CA TYR A 314 -12.57 5.37 30.20
C TYR A 314 -14.04 5.08 30.51
#